data_AF-A0A026WV62-F1
#
_entry.id   AF-A0A026WV62-F1
#
_cell.length_a   1.000
_cell.length_b   1.000
_cell.length_c   1.000
_cell.angle_alpha   90.00
_cell.angle_beta   90.00
_cell.angle_gamma   90.00
#
_symmetry.space_group_name_H-M   'P 1'
#
loop_
_entity.id
_entity.type
_entity.pdbx_description
1 polymer ?
#
loop_
_entity_poly.entity_id
_entity_poly.type
_entity_poly.pdbx_seq_one_letter_code
_entity_poly.pdbx_strand_id
1 'polypeptide(L)'
;MRDLHVFKRTQLQKSKMKCVIFTIFLIIAMAMAAPQGEKQPSCSPMYGRCQVYEDCCRYLQCAFYAAKCIPKQGVIVPGEDQRPLGPGPYPPNVPLD
;
A
#
# COMPACT_ATOMS: atom_id res chain seq x y z
N MET A 1 56.07 -5.58 -20.96
CA MET A 1 55.25 -5.82 -19.76
C MET A 1 53.94 -4.99 -19.76
N ARG A 2 53.13 -5.03 -20.84
CA ARG A 2 51.83 -4.33 -20.91
C ARG A 2 50.67 -5.24 -21.36
N ASP A 3 50.95 -6.39 -21.96
CA ASP A 3 49.94 -7.33 -22.46
C ASP A 3 49.24 -8.20 -21.39
N LEU A 4 49.84 -8.41 -20.21
CA LEU A 4 49.26 -9.30 -19.20
C LEU A 4 48.04 -8.69 -18.46
N HIS A 5 47.91 -7.36 -18.44
CA HIS A 5 46.81 -6.66 -17.77
C HIS A 5 45.54 -6.56 -18.62
N VAL A 6 45.66 -6.64 -19.95
CA VAL A 6 44.50 -6.58 -20.86
C VAL A 6 43.79 -7.93 -20.88
N PHE A 7 44.52 -9.04 -20.93
CA PHE A 7 43.94 -10.39 -21.00
C PHE A 7 43.16 -10.80 -19.74
N LYS A 8 43.59 -10.32 -18.56
CA LYS A 8 42.91 -10.61 -17.27
C LYS A 8 41.57 -9.86 -17.12
N ARG A 9 41.35 -8.76 -17.84
CA ARG A 9 40.06 -8.03 -17.83
C ARG A 9 38.97 -8.75 -18.62
N THR A 10 39.34 -9.44 -19.70
CA THR A 10 38.37 -10.06 -20.63
C THR A 10 37.70 -11.31 -20.05
N GLN A 11 38.39 -12.09 -19.22
CA GLN A 11 37.81 -13.27 -18.55
C GLN A 11 36.90 -12.91 -17.36
N LEU A 12 37.10 -11.73 -16.74
CA LEU A 12 36.27 -11.25 -15.62
C LEU A 12 34.98 -10.53 -16.09
N GLN A 13 34.81 -10.32 -17.39
CA GLN A 13 33.64 -9.65 -17.99
C GLN A 13 32.60 -10.65 -18.54
N LYS A 14 33.01 -11.87 -18.91
CA LYS A 14 32.12 -12.92 -19.43
C LYS A 14 31.27 -13.62 -18.35
N SER A 15 31.71 -13.56 -17.09
CA SER A 15 30.94 -14.02 -15.91
C SER A 15 29.92 -12.97 -15.44
N LYS A 16 30.24 -11.67 -15.60
CA LYS A 16 29.38 -10.56 -15.16
C LYS A 16 28.05 -10.49 -15.92
N MET A 17 28.07 -10.71 -17.23
CA MET A 17 26.86 -10.57 -18.06
C MET A 17 25.83 -11.67 -17.77
N LYS A 18 26.29 -12.88 -17.41
CA LYS A 18 25.41 -13.98 -16.98
C LYS A 18 24.78 -13.69 -15.63
N CYS A 19 25.56 -13.20 -14.66
CA CYS A 19 25.02 -12.80 -13.36
C CYS A 19 23.98 -11.67 -13.49
N VAL A 20 24.22 -10.69 -14.36
CA VAL A 20 23.27 -9.59 -14.61
C VAL A 20 21.95 -10.10 -15.19
N ILE A 21 21.99 -11.06 -16.11
CA ILE A 21 20.78 -11.68 -16.67
C ILE A 21 20.01 -12.45 -15.58
N PHE A 22 20.70 -13.26 -14.76
CA PHE A 22 20.06 -13.98 -13.65
C PHE A 22 19.42 -13.03 -12.63
N THR A 23 20.05 -11.89 -12.32
CA THR A 23 19.47 -10.89 -11.41
C THR A 23 18.21 -10.24 -11.98
N ILE A 24 18.17 -9.95 -13.28
CA ILE A 24 16.99 -9.35 -13.93
C ILE A 24 15.80 -10.32 -13.88
N PHE A 25 16.02 -11.60 -14.16
CA PHE A 25 14.97 -12.62 -14.08
C PHE A 25 14.41 -12.78 -12.65
N LEU A 26 15.25 -12.71 -11.62
CA LEU A 26 14.81 -12.79 -10.23
C LEU A 26 13.96 -11.59 -9.80
N ILE A 27 14.30 -10.37 -10.25
CA ILE A 27 13.50 -9.17 -9.96
C ILE A 27 12.11 -9.25 -10.59
N ILE A 28 12.01 -9.71 -11.85
CA ILE A 28 10.73 -9.86 -12.55
C ILE A 28 9.85 -10.91 -11.86
N ALA A 29 10.42 -12.03 -11.41
CA ALA A 29 9.68 -13.06 -10.69
C ALA A 29 9.09 -12.55 -9.36
N MET A 30 9.83 -11.71 -8.62
CA MET A 30 9.36 -11.12 -7.37
C MET A 30 8.24 -10.09 -7.58
N ALA A 31 8.23 -9.38 -8.72
CA ALA A 31 7.17 -8.42 -9.03
C ALA A 31 5.79 -9.09 -9.27
N MET A 32 5.77 -10.33 -9.77
CA MET A 32 4.54 -11.08 -10.04
C MET A 32 3.92 -11.71 -8.78
N ALA A 33 4.71 -11.85 -7.72
CA ALA A 33 4.26 -12.40 -6.43
C ALA A 33 3.74 -11.32 -5.47
N ALA A 34 3.73 -10.05 -5.88
CA ALA A 34 3.06 -9.01 -5.12
C ALA A 34 1.56 -9.33 -5.09
N PRO A 35 0.98 -9.62 -3.92
CA PRO A 35 -0.45 -9.82 -3.82
C PRO A 35 -1.10 -8.51 -4.28
N GLN A 36 -1.84 -8.57 -5.38
CA GLN A 36 -2.79 -7.52 -5.72
C GLN A 36 -3.83 -7.59 -4.62
N GLY A 37 -3.62 -6.78 -3.57
CA GLY A 37 -4.52 -6.68 -2.44
C GLY A 37 -5.93 -6.55 -2.98
N GLU A 38 -6.78 -7.50 -2.57
CA GLU A 38 -8.23 -7.42 -2.58
C GLU A 38 -8.69 -5.98 -2.65
N LYS A 39 -9.57 -5.65 -3.61
CA LYS A 39 -10.24 -4.35 -3.75
C LYS A 39 -10.50 -3.75 -2.37
N GLN A 40 -9.58 -2.93 -1.89
CA GLN A 40 -9.81 -2.21 -0.65
C GLN A 40 -11.00 -1.31 -0.94
N PRO A 41 -11.97 -1.20 -0.02
CA PRO A 41 -12.89 -0.10 -0.10
C PRO A 41 -12.03 1.17 -0.22
N SER A 42 -12.41 2.11 -1.06
CA SER A 42 -11.66 3.36 -1.27
C SER A 42 -11.49 4.20 0.02
N CYS A 43 -11.94 3.68 1.15
CA CYS A 43 -11.93 4.29 2.47
C CYS A 43 -11.31 3.35 3.51
N SER A 44 -10.66 3.95 4.49
CA SER A 44 -10.07 3.34 5.66
C SER A 44 -11.15 2.98 6.70
N PRO A 45 -11.10 1.75 7.24
CA PRO A 45 -12.00 1.33 8.33
C PRO A 45 -11.69 2.07 9.63
N MET A 46 -12.48 1.78 10.67
CA MET A 46 -12.24 2.31 12.02
C MET A 46 -10.83 1.93 12.49
N TYR A 47 -10.11 2.91 13.04
CA TYR A 47 -8.69 2.84 13.39
C TYR A 47 -7.71 2.62 12.22
N GLY A 48 -8.19 2.60 10.98
CA GLY A 48 -7.37 2.67 9.77
C GLY A 48 -6.64 4.00 9.67
N ARG A 49 -5.57 4.04 8.87
CA ARG A 49 -4.79 5.27 8.66
C ARG A 49 -5.57 6.28 7.82
N CYS A 50 -5.44 7.56 8.13
CA CYS A 50 -6.01 8.65 7.35
C CYS A 50 -5.09 9.88 7.38
N GLN A 51 -5.15 10.68 6.32
CA GLN A 51 -4.56 12.01 6.24
C GLN A 51 -5.63 13.08 6.09
N VAL A 52 -6.76 12.76 5.44
CA VAL A 52 -7.91 13.64 5.26
C VAL A 52 -9.20 12.97 5.72
N TYR A 53 -10.25 13.77 5.89
CA TYR A 53 -11.56 13.27 6.32
C TYR A 53 -12.16 12.24 5.35
N GLU A 54 -11.99 12.48 4.05
CA GLU A 54 -12.53 11.64 2.97
C GLU A 54 -11.89 10.25 2.91
N ASP A 55 -10.69 10.09 3.50
CA ASP A 55 -10.04 8.78 3.60
C ASP A 55 -10.83 7.83 4.48
N CYS A 56 -11.63 8.32 5.43
CA CYS A 56 -12.36 7.45 6.35
C CYS A 56 -13.72 7.02 5.79
N CYS A 57 -14.13 5.79 6.10
CA CYS A 57 -15.44 5.28 5.71
C CYS A 57 -16.60 6.02 6.41
N ARG A 58 -17.83 5.74 5.99
CA ARG A 58 -19.05 6.37 6.55
C ARG A 58 -19.06 6.30 8.08
N TYR A 59 -19.56 7.37 8.71
CA TYR A 59 -19.64 7.55 10.17
C TYR A 59 -18.29 7.70 10.89
N LEU A 60 -17.19 7.76 10.15
CA LEU A 60 -15.85 7.98 10.69
C LEU A 60 -15.32 9.35 10.27
N GLN A 61 -14.43 9.88 11.10
CA GLN A 61 -13.69 11.11 10.88
C GLN A 61 -12.19 10.88 11.11
N CYS A 62 -11.35 11.62 10.40
CA CYS A 62 -9.91 11.53 10.61
C CYS A 62 -9.49 12.31 11.86
N ALA A 63 -8.98 11.60 12.86
CA ALA A 63 -8.24 12.21 13.95
C ALA A 63 -6.84 12.58 13.47
N PHE A 64 -6.68 13.79 12.92
CA PHE A 64 -5.41 14.26 12.34
C PHE A 64 -4.22 14.12 13.30
N TYR A 65 -4.43 14.32 14.61
CA TYR A 65 -3.39 14.15 15.63
C TYR A 65 -2.88 12.70 15.75
N ALA A 66 -3.70 11.71 15.40
CA ALA A 66 -3.36 10.29 15.48
C ALA A 66 -3.21 9.63 14.09
N ALA A 67 -3.49 10.38 13.01
CA ALA A 67 -3.60 9.88 11.64
C ALA A 67 -4.49 8.63 11.54
N LYS A 68 -5.61 8.60 12.28
CA LYS A 68 -6.50 7.44 12.39
C LYS A 68 -7.96 7.81 12.25
N CYS A 69 -8.74 6.92 11.63
CA CYS A 69 -10.19 7.05 11.55
C CYS A 69 -10.83 6.70 12.90
N ILE A 70 -11.62 7.62 13.44
CA ILE A 70 -12.38 7.46 14.68
C ILE A 70 -13.86 7.73 14.43
N PRO A 71 -14.79 7.31 15.31
CA PRO A 71 -16.20 7.67 15.19
C PRO A 71 -16.39 9.19 15.09
N LYS A 72 -17.23 9.65 14.13
CA LYS A 72 -17.64 11.06 14.03
C LYS A 72 -18.32 11.45 15.34
N GLN A 73 -17.87 12.53 15.97
CA GLN A 73 -18.50 13.07 17.17
C GLN A 73 -19.57 14.08 16.74
N GLY A 74 -20.83 13.85 17.13
CA GLY A 74 -21.94 14.74 16.82
C GLY A 74 -23.21 14.03 16.39
N VAL A 75 -24.19 14.80 15.90
CA VAL A 75 -25.45 14.27 15.36
C VAL A 75 -25.17 13.63 14.00
N ILE A 76 -25.58 12.37 13.84
CA ILE A 76 -25.51 11.65 12.57
C ILE A 76 -26.83 11.89 11.85
N VAL A 77 -26.81 12.68 10.78
CA VAL A 77 -27.97 12.87 9.91
C VAL A 77 -27.94 11.78 8.83
N PRO A 78 -28.96 10.89 8.77
CA PRO A 78 -29.04 9.86 7.72
C PRO A 78 -29.05 10.51 6.34
N GLY A 79 -28.18 10.04 5.43
CA GLY A 79 -28.12 10.53 4.04
C GLY A 79 -27.21 11.73 3.78
N GLU A 80 -26.64 12.38 4.80
CA GLU A 80 -25.62 13.43 4.61
C GLU A 80 -24.31 12.85 4.06
N ASP A 81 -23.92 11.69 4.58
CA ASP A 81 -22.66 11.03 4.25
C ASP A 81 -22.87 9.90 3.23
N GLN A 82 -22.47 10.16 1.98
CA GLN A 82 -22.61 9.20 0.86
C GLN A 82 -21.44 8.21 0.75
N ARG A 83 -20.42 8.30 1.62
CA ARG A 83 -19.24 7.41 1.57
C ARG A 83 -19.64 5.95 1.77
N PRO A 84 -18.84 4.98 1.26
CA PRO A 84 -19.14 3.56 1.46
C PRO A 84 -18.99 3.14 2.93
N LEU A 85 -19.76 2.12 3.31
CA LEU A 85 -19.56 1.39 4.55
C LEU A 85 -18.26 0.58 4.44
N GLY A 86 -17.37 0.72 5.42
CA GLY A 86 -16.10 0.00 5.47
C GLY A 86 -16.26 -1.44 5.95
N PRO A 87 -15.19 -2.25 5.98
CA PRO A 87 -15.23 -3.66 6.39
C PRO A 87 -15.44 -3.87 7.91
N GLY A 88 -15.81 -2.82 8.65
CA GLY A 88 -15.87 -2.79 10.11
C GLY A 88 -14.47 -2.72 10.76
N PRO A 89 -14.38 -2.65 12.10
CA PRO A 89 -15.49 -2.57 13.06
C PRO A 89 -16.24 -1.23 12.97
N TYR A 90 -17.53 -1.23 13.34
CA TYR A 90 -18.40 -0.05 13.31
C TYR A 90 -18.61 0.54 14.72
N PRO A 91 -18.90 1.85 14.85
CA PRO A 91 -19.22 2.45 16.13
C PRO A 91 -20.59 1.93 16.66
N PRO A 92 -20.78 1.80 17.98
CA PRO A 92 -21.95 1.16 18.58
C PRO A 92 -23.29 1.91 18.40
N ASN A 93 -23.28 3.15 17.91
CA ASN A 93 -24.47 4.02 17.81
C ASN A 93 -24.71 4.54 16.38
N VAL A 94 -24.34 3.78 15.36
CA VAL A 94 -24.59 4.18 13.96
C VAL A 94 -25.77 3.40 13.39
N PRO A 95 -26.65 4.04 12.60
CA PRO A 95 -27.64 3.34 11.82
C PRO A 95 -26.91 2.52 10.74
N LEU A 96 -26.80 1.21 10.99
CA LEU A 96 -26.39 0.20 10.02
C LEU A 96 -27.69 -0.30 9.38
N ASP A 97 -28.06 0.29 8.24
CA ASP A 97 -29.16 -0.20 7.40
C ASP A 97 -28.79 -1.53 6.73
#